data_AF-A0A0R2UBM9-F1
#
_entry.id   AF-A0A0R2UBM9-F1
#
_cell.length_a   1.000
_cell.length_b   1.000
_cell.length_c   1.000
_cell.angle_alpha   90.00
_cell.angle_beta   90.00
_cell.angle_gamma   90.00
#
_symmetry.space_group_name_H-M   'P 1'
#
loop_
_entity.id
_entity.type
_entity.pdbx_description
1 polymer ?
#
loop_
_entity_poly.entity_id
_entity_poly.type
_entity_poly.pdbx_seq_one_letter_code
_entity_poly.pdbx_strand_id
1 'polypeptide(L)'
;QIIINILQYTEEKSAKWPGLIELSKYLSQQFQLWQNFAPVLDDDFIKLKTAYQDARKPINDEIRAQENKNLKLKKEIIEKIKVINDEDTQLCIQKYQRLKRDYQNIGPAGKKNEPTLWKILNESADRFYEAEKTIANDEIKIIGALSKELGQDGFSLSKIKEQLRELTKTRKSPEFLKIQKAIKSYEGKQAEEIILQKVSGYMDLPALLESEILANSSIDKDILKALNKPAYHNNVDEVTKTVVMMELMAGIESPDSDKAIKQLLTLEMLQNKFSQQVGETEKLKGLLITFISNVKAKKLSAAESKLWKRAQAALSVLAKHLP
;
A
#
# COMPACT_ATOMS: atom_id res chain seq x y z
N GLN A 1 -48.43 15.65 -48.83
CA GLN A 1 -48.33 14.76 -47.66
C GLN A 1 -47.27 15.20 -46.65
N ILE A 2 -45.99 15.41 -47.03
CA ILE A 2 -44.91 15.76 -46.07
C ILE A 2 -45.23 16.98 -45.20
N ILE A 3 -45.69 18.08 -45.82
CA ILE A 3 -46.02 19.32 -45.12
C ILE A 3 -47.13 19.09 -44.08
N ILE A 4 -48.19 18.35 -44.46
CA ILE A 4 -49.31 18.00 -43.57
C ILE A 4 -48.80 17.19 -42.37
N ASN A 5 -47.95 16.20 -42.61
CA ASN A 5 -47.38 15.37 -41.54
C ASN A 5 -46.54 16.20 -40.54
N ILE A 6 -45.79 17.20 -41.02
CA ILE A 6 -44.99 18.09 -40.16
C ILE A 6 -45.91 18.99 -39.31
N LEU A 7 -46.99 19.50 -39.90
CA LEU A 7 -47.97 20.34 -39.19
C LEU A 7 -48.71 19.55 -38.11
N GLN A 8 -49.18 18.33 -38.43
CA GLN A 8 -49.82 17.43 -37.46
C GLN A 8 -48.87 17.07 -36.31
N TYR A 9 -47.62 16.74 -36.63
CA TYR A 9 -46.60 16.46 -35.60
C TYR A 9 -46.35 17.66 -34.69
N THR A 10 -46.34 18.86 -35.26
CA THR A 10 -46.20 20.12 -34.50
C THR A 10 -47.39 20.31 -33.57
N GLU A 11 -48.62 20.12 -34.06
CA GLU A 11 -49.84 20.26 -33.26
C GLU A 11 -49.87 19.27 -32.09
N GLU A 12 -49.60 17.98 -32.35
CA GLU A 12 -49.58 16.92 -31.34
C GLU A 12 -48.49 17.10 -30.27
N LYS A 13 -47.31 17.60 -30.66
CA LYS A 13 -46.13 17.68 -29.79
C LYS A 13 -45.87 19.06 -29.21
N SER A 14 -46.57 20.10 -29.67
CA SER A 14 -46.41 21.48 -29.20
C SER A 14 -46.61 21.64 -27.69
N ALA A 15 -47.47 20.83 -27.08
CA ALA A 15 -47.71 20.84 -25.63
C ALA A 15 -46.53 20.28 -24.81
N LYS A 16 -45.77 19.34 -25.39
CA LYS A 16 -44.58 18.74 -24.77
C LYS A 16 -43.63 18.23 -25.84
N TRP A 17 -42.70 19.09 -26.22
CA TRP A 17 -41.72 18.75 -27.23
C TRP A 17 -40.81 17.59 -26.80
N PRO A 18 -40.51 16.65 -27.71
CA PRO A 18 -39.48 15.64 -27.51
C PRO A 18 -38.08 16.27 -27.47
N GLY A 19 -37.08 15.45 -27.12
CA GLY A 19 -35.70 15.90 -27.03
C GLY A 19 -35.11 16.32 -28.37
N LEU A 20 -34.14 17.24 -28.33
CA LEU A 20 -33.44 17.82 -29.49
C LEU A 20 -33.02 16.78 -30.54
N ILE A 21 -32.46 15.64 -30.12
CA ILE A 21 -32.00 14.58 -31.03
C ILE A 21 -33.16 13.99 -31.83
N GLU A 22 -34.29 13.76 -31.17
CA GLU A 22 -35.50 13.21 -31.79
C GLU A 22 -36.12 14.21 -32.77
N LEU A 23 -36.23 15.49 -32.37
CA LEU A 23 -36.68 16.57 -33.23
C LEU A 23 -35.79 16.74 -34.47
N SER A 24 -34.47 16.73 -34.29
CA SER A 24 -33.52 16.81 -35.38
C SER A 24 -33.62 15.59 -36.31
N LYS A 25 -33.77 14.38 -35.75
CA LYS A 25 -33.92 13.14 -36.53
C LYS A 25 -35.20 13.16 -37.35
N TYR A 26 -36.30 13.60 -36.76
CA TYR A 26 -37.59 13.74 -37.44
C TYR A 26 -37.48 14.69 -38.64
N LEU A 27 -36.93 15.90 -38.43
CA LEU A 27 -36.73 16.85 -39.53
C LEU A 27 -35.79 16.33 -40.62
N SER A 28 -34.72 15.61 -40.25
CA SER A 28 -33.83 14.98 -41.21
C SER A 28 -34.56 13.93 -42.05
N GLN A 29 -35.41 13.09 -41.45
CA GLN A 29 -36.21 12.10 -42.16
C GLN A 29 -37.21 12.75 -43.13
N GLN A 30 -37.93 13.79 -42.67
CA GLN A 30 -38.86 14.52 -43.54
C GLN A 30 -38.15 15.23 -44.68
N PHE A 31 -36.90 15.68 -44.47
CA PHE A 31 -36.07 16.26 -45.51
C PHE A 31 -35.58 15.21 -46.52
N GLN A 32 -35.16 14.04 -46.08
CA GLN A 32 -34.80 12.94 -46.99
C GLN A 32 -35.99 12.51 -47.86
N LEU A 33 -37.17 12.40 -47.26
CA LEU A 33 -38.41 12.13 -48.02
C LEU A 33 -38.64 13.23 -49.05
N TRP A 34 -38.53 14.50 -48.68
CA TRP A 34 -38.68 15.64 -49.58
C TRP A 34 -37.70 15.60 -50.77
N GLN A 35 -36.45 15.19 -50.53
CA GLN A 35 -35.41 15.10 -51.58
C GLN A 35 -35.66 13.99 -52.61
N ASN A 36 -36.43 12.97 -52.26
CA ASN A 36 -36.70 11.82 -53.13
C ASN A 36 -37.84 12.06 -54.13
N PHE A 37 -38.50 13.23 -54.11
CA PHE A 37 -39.56 13.57 -55.06
C PHE A 37 -39.00 14.22 -56.33
N ALA A 38 -39.55 13.81 -57.48
CA ALA A 38 -39.17 14.23 -58.82
C ALA A 38 -39.38 15.75 -59.07
N PRO A 39 -38.69 16.35 -60.07
CA PRO A 39 -38.76 17.78 -60.35
C PRO A 39 -40.20 18.25 -60.62
N VAL A 40 -40.56 19.34 -59.96
CA VAL A 40 -41.88 20.00 -60.01
C VAL A 40 -41.75 21.25 -60.88
N LEU A 41 -42.84 21.72 -61.50
CA LEU A 41 -42.87 23.01 -62.19
C LEU A 41 -42.36 24.14 -61.26
N ASP A 42 -41.59 25.09 -61.79
CA ASP A 42 -40.87 26.09 -60.99
C ASP A 42 -41.77 26.91 -60.04
N ASP A 43 -42.95 27.33 -60.52
CA ASP A 43 -43.92 28.11 -59.71
C ASP A 43 -44.50 27.29 -58.55
N ASP A 44 -44.79 26.01 -58.79
CA ASP A 44 -45.30 25.10 -57.76
C ASP A 44 -44.19 24.71 -56.78
N PHE A 45 -42.95 24.57 -57.26
CA PHE A 45 -41.79 24.33 -56.41
C PHE A 45 -41.56 25.47 -55.42
N ILE A 46 -41.65 26.74 -55.85
CA ILE A 46 -41.46 27.90 -54.96
C ILE A 46 -42.53 27.92 -53.87
N LYS A 47 -43.81 27.73 -54.23
CA LYS A 47 -44.92 27.68 -53.26
C LYS A 47 -44.75 26.53 -52.26
N LEU A 48 -44.44 25.34 -52.75
CA LEU A 48 -44.23 24.14 -51.93
C LEU A 48 -43.02 24.28 -51.01
N LYS A 49 -41.91 24.85 -51.50
CA LYS A 49 -40.71 25.12 -50.70
C LYS A 49 -41.00 26.12 -49.58
N THR A 50 -41.76 27.18 -49.86
CA THR A 50 -42.14 28.18 -48.85
C THR A 50 -43.02 27.54 -47.77
N ALA A 51 -44.07 26.81 -48.17
CA ALA A 51 -44.96 26.11 -47.24
C ALA A 51 -44.21 25.05 -46.39
N TYR A 52 -43.22 24.38 -46.97
CA TYR A 52 -42.37 23.43 -46.24
C TYR A 52 -41.43 24.11 -45.25
N GLN A 53 -40.87 25.28 -45.59
CA GLN A 53 -40.06 26.08 -44.67
C GLN A 53 -40.89 26.59 -43.49
N ASP A 54 -42.09 27.09 -43.76
CA ASP A 54 -43.02 27.58 -42.74
C ASP A 54 -43.45 26.44 -41.80
N ALA A 55 -43.79 25.27 -42.34
CA ALA A 55 -44.17 24.11 -41.52
C ALA A 55 -43.03 23.62 -40.60
N ARG A 56 -41.77 23.73 -41.01
CA ARG A 56 -40.61 23.32 -40.20
C ARG A 56 -40.16 24.37 -39.19
N LYS A 57 -40.60 25.62 -39.35
CA LYS A 57 -40.16 26.75 -38.53
C LYS A 57 -40.39 26.52 -37.02
N PRO A 58 -41.58 26.09 -36.55
CA PRO A 58 -41.81 25.84 -35.12
C PRO A 58 -40.86 24.79 -34.53
N ILE A 59 -40.62 23.70 -35.26
CA ILE A 59 -39.71 22.63 -34.82
C ILE A 59 -38.25 23.13 -34.79
N ASN A 60 -37.83 23.91 -35.79
CA ASN A 60 -36.49 24.50 -35.83
C ASN A 60 -36.29 25.54 -34.70
N ASP A 61 -37.31 26.34 -34.39
CA ASP A 61 -37.25 27.33 -33.32
C ASP A 61 -37.15 26.65 -31.95
N GLU A 62 -37.88 25.54 -31.74
CA GLU A 62 -37.74 24.71 -30.54
C GLU A 62 -36.35 24.05 -30.46
N ILE A 63 -35.82 23.49 -31.56
CA ILE A 63 -34.45 22.96 -31.58
C ILE A 63 -33.45 24.03 -31.16
N ARG A 64 -33.56 25.26 -31.69
CA ARG A 64 -32.70 26.38 -31.31
C ARG A 64 -32.88 26.78 -29.85
N ALA A 65 -34.10 26.75 -29.33
CA ALA A 65 -34.39 27.03 -27.92
C ALA A 65 -33.73 26.00 -27.00
N GLN A 66 -33.82 24.70 -27.33
CA GLN A 66 -33.15 23.63 -26.60
C GLN A 66 -31.62 23.72 -26.73
N GLU A 67 -31.06 24.01 -27.92
CA GLU A 67 -29.63 24.25 -28.11
C GLU A 67 -29.13 25.41 -27.25
N ASN A 68 -29.86 26.53 -27.20
CA ASN A 68 -29.52 27.70 -26.39
C ASN A 68 -29.61 27.40 -24.88
N LYS A 69 -30.59 26.62 -24.45
CA LYS A 69 -30.70 26.15 -23.06
C LYS A 69 -29.51 25.26 -22.69
N ASN A 70 -29.18 24.30 -23.53
CA ASN A 70 -28.04 23.40 -23.35
C ASN A 70 -26.71 24.17 -23.32
N LEU A 71 -26.58 25.19 -24.18
CA LEU A 71 -25.41 26.07 -24.20
C LEU A 71 -25.23 26.82 -22.88
N LYS A 72 -26.30 27.37 -22.30
CA LYS A 72 -26.24 28.06 -21.00
C LYS A 72 -25.80 27.10 -19.89
N LEU A 73 -26.44 25.93 -19.81
CA LEU A 73 -26.10 24.91 -18.81
C LEU A 73 -24.65 24.41 -18.94
N LYS A 74 -24.17 24.19 -20.17
CA LYS A 74 -22.77 23.81 -20.43
C LYS A 74 -21.78 24.91 -20.03
N LYS A 75 -22.09 26.17 -20.31
CA LYS A 75 -21.27 27.31 -19.86
C LYS A 75 -21.23 27.41 -18.34
N GLU A 76 -22.36 27.23 -17.66
CA GLU A 76 -22.41 27.20 -16.19
C GLU A 76 -21.54 26.08 -15.60
N ILE A 77 -21.53 24.89 -16.23
CA ILE A 77 -20.64 23.80 -15.80
C ILE A 77 -19.17 24.17 -16.00
N ILE A 78 -18.82 24.78 -17.12
CA ILE A 78 -17.45 25.22 -17.39
C ILE A 78 -17.01 26.27 -16.35
N GLU A 79 -17.87 27.24 -16.02
CA GLU A 79 -17.57 28.22 -14.98
C GLU A 79 -17.41 27.56 -13.60
N LYS A 80 -18.26 26.58 -13.26
CA LYS A 80 -18.07 25.77 -12.05
C LYS A 80 -16.72 25.07 -12.03
N ILE A 81 -16.28 24.50 -13.16
CA ILE A 81 -14.96 23.84 -13.26
C ILE A 81 -13.82 24.85 -13.08
N LYS A 82 -13.91 26.04 -13.68
CA LYS A 82 -12.88 27.08 -13.54
C LYS A 82 -12.71 27.55 -12.10
N VAL A 83 -13.78 27.59 -11.31
CA VAL A 83 -13.76 28.00 -9.90
C VAL A 83 -13.30 26.87 -8.97
N ILE A 84 -13.19 25.60 -9.44
CA ILE A 84 -12.63 24.52 -8.62
C ILE A 84 -11.18 24.87 -8.24
N ASN A 85 -10.97 25.14 -6.97
CA ASN A 85 -9.66 25.37 -6.37
C ASN A 85 -9.69 24.76 -4.96
N ASP A 86 -9.42 23.46 -4.88
CA ASP A 86 -9.25 22.74 -3.61
C ASP A 86 -7.76 22.41 -3.43
N GLU A 87 -7.31 22.33 -2.18
CA GLU A 87 -5.91 21.98 -1.84
C GLU A 87 -5.55 20.55 -2.28
N ASP A 88 -6.52 19.63 -2.32
CA ASP A 88 -6.32 18.28 -2.85
C ASP A 88 -6.66 18.21 -4.33
N THR A 89 -5.62 18.08 -5.15
CA THR A 89 -5.73 17.89 -6.60
C THR A 89 -6.59 16.67 -6.98
N GLN A 90 -6.63 15.61 -6.16
CA GLN A 90 -7.50 14.45 -6.42
C GLN A 90 -8.98 14.80 -6.29
N LEU A 91 -9.32 15.58 -5.27
CA LEU A 91 -10.68 16.02 -5.04
C LEU A 91 -11.12 16.97 -6.17
N CYS A 92 -10.22 17.83 -6.66
CA CYS A 92 -10.44 18.62 -7.87
C CYS A 92 -10.73 17.74 -9.10
N ILE A 93 -9.93 16.70 -9.34
CA ILE A 93 -10.11 15.78 -10.48
C ILE A 93 -11.44 15.03 -10.37
N GLN A 94 -11.83 14.56 -9.19
CA GLN A 94 -13.11 13.88 -8.98
C GLN A 94 -14.30 14.82 -9.21
N LYS A 95 -14.23 16.05 -8.70
CA LYS A 95 -15.24 17.09 -8.95
C LYS A 95 -15.34 17.40 -10.46
N TYR A 96 -14.21 17.55 -11.14
CA TYR A 96 -14.17 17.72 -12.59
C TYR A 96 -14.81 16.54 -13.32
N GLN A 97 -14.51 15.29 -12.97
CA GLN A 97 -15.11 14.10 -13.60
C GLN A 97 -16.63 14.03 -13.42
N ARG A 98 -17.14 14.46 -12.26
CA ARG A 98 -18.59 14.57 -12.03
C ARG A 98 -19.20 15.63 -12.95
N LEU A 99 -18.62 16.83 -12.97
CA LEU A 99 -19.09 17.93 -13.83
C LEU A 99 -18.96 17.59 -15.33
N LYS A 100 -17.93 16.84 -15.73
CA LYS A 100 -17.77 16.34 -17.10
C LYS A 100 -18.89 15.37 -17.49
N ARG A 101 -19.30 14.48 -16.59
CA ARG A 101 -20.47 13.61 -16.81
C ARG A 101 -21.75 14.42 -16.94
N ASP A 102 -21.95 15.39 -16.05
CA ASP A 102 -23.10 16.28 -16.10
C ASP A 102 -23.12 17.08 -17.43
N TYR A 103 -21.96 17.55 -17.89
CA TYR A 103 -21.78 18.22 -19.19
C TYR A 103 -22.21 17.33 -20.37
N GLN A 104 -21.82 16.05 -20.35
CA GLN A 104 -22.16 15.07 -21.39
C GLN A 104 -23.66 14.72 -21.40
N ASN A 105 -24.31 14.72 -20.23
CA ASN A 105 -25.72 14.39 -20.07
C ASN A 105 -26.69 15.49 -20.54
N ILE A 106 -26.25 16.75 -20.66
CA ILE A 106 -27.11 17.88 -21.10
C ILE A 106 -27.57 17.73 -22.56
N GLY A 107 -26.80 17.03 -23.40
CA GLY A 107 -27.07 16.91 -24.84
C GLY A 107 -26.41 18.02 -25.67
N PRO A 108 -26.63 18.06 -27.00
CA PRO A 108 -25.89 18.95 -27.91
C PRO A 108 -26.27 20.43 -27.74
N ALA A 109 -25.30 21.33 -27.89
CA ALA A 109 -25.46 22.80 -27.84
C ALA A 109 -25.20 23.49 -29.19
N GLY A 110 -25.44 22.75 -30.28
CA GLY A 110 -25.23 23.19 -31.66
C GLY A 110 -23.83 22.94 -32.20
N LYS A 111 -23.74 22.66 -33.50
CA LYS A 111 -22.50 22.23 -34.19
C LYS A 111 -21.35 23.24 -34.11
N LYS A 112 -21.64 24.53 -33.95
CA LYS A 112 -20.63 25.60 -33.88
C LYS A 112 -20.02 25.76 -32.48
N ASN A 113 -20.82 25.60 -31.43
CA ASN A 113 -20.41 25.89 -30.06
C ASN A 113 -19.82 24.67 -29.36
N GLU A 114 -20.25 23.46 -29.75
CA GLU A 114 -19.81 22.20 -29.13
C GLU A 114 -18.28 22.00 -29.12
N PRO A 115 -17.54 22.22 -30.24
CA PRO A 115 -16.10 22.02 -30.24
C PRO A 115 -15.37 23.02 -29.34
N THR A 116 -15.82 24.27 -29.31
CA THR A 116 -15.24 25.33 -28.48
C THR A 116 -15.47 25.07 -27.00
N LEU A 117 -16.69 24.70 -26.61
CA LEU A 117 -17.01 24.36 -25.21
C LEU A 117 -16.25 23.12 -24.75
N TRP A 118 -16.14 22.09 -25.60
CA TRP A 118 -15.36 20.89 -25.31
C TRP A 118 -13.87 21.18 -25.14
N LYS A 119 -13.30 22.07 -25.96
CA LYS A 119 -11.92 22.51 -25.83
C LYS A 119 -11.68 23.20 -24.49
N ILE A 120 -12.49 24.21 -24.15
CA ILE A 120 -12.38 24.96 -22.88
C ILE A 120 -12.56 24.02 -21.67
N LEU A 121 -13.48 23.05 -21.76
CA LEU A 121 -13.70 22.05 -20.72
C LEU A 121 -12.43 21.23 -20.44
N ASN A 122 -11.76 20.73 -21.47
CA ASN A 122 -10.55 19.93 -21.28
C ASN A 122 -9.34 20.78 -20.86
N GLU A 123 -9.16 21.97 -21.44
CA GLU A 123 -8.09 22.91 -21.03
C GLU A 123 -8.22 23.29 -19.55
N SER A 124 -9.45 23.43 -19.05
CA SER A 124 -9.69 23.70 -17.62
C SER A 124 -9.29 22.54 -16.69
N ALA A 125 -9.11 21.34 -17.24
CA ALA A 125 -8.68 20.16 -16.50
C ALA A 125 -7.17 19.95 -16.46
N ASP A 126 -6.44 20.44 -17.49
CA ASP A 126 -5.00 20.26 -17.64
C ASP A 126 -4.24 20.75 -16.39
N ARG A 127 -4.67 21.88 -15.82
CA ARG A 127 -4.10 22.44 -14.58
C ARG A 127 -4.07 21.46 -13.41
N PHE A 128 -5.10 20.61 -13.28
CA PHE A 128 -5.16 19.66 -12.17
C PHE A 128 -4.21 18.49 -12.41
N TYR A 129 -4.17 17.97 -13.63
CA TYR A 129 -3.29 16.86 -13.98
C TYR A 129 -1.81 17.27 -13.96
N GLU A 130 -1.48 18.50 -14.37
CA GLU A 130 -0.13 19.05 -14.27
C GLU A 130 0.32 19.26 -12.82
N ALA A 131 -0.56 19.78 -11.96
CA ALA A 131 -0.27 19.93 -10.54
C ALA A 131 -0.03 18.56 -9.88
N GLU A 132 -0.88 17.56 -10.16
CA GLU A 132 -0.71 16.21 -9.64
C GLU A 132 0.61 15.58 -10.11
N LYS A 133 0.92 15.73 -11.40
CA LYS A 133 2.17 15.22 -11.98
C LYS A 133 3.40 15.89 -11.36
N THR A 134 3.34 17.19 -11.10
CA THR A 134 4.42 17.93 -10.43
C THR A 134 4.64 17.43 -9.01
N ILE A 135 3.58 17.30 -8.22
CA ILE A 135 3.64 16.75 -6.86
C ILE A 135 4.24 15.34 -6.88
N ALA A 136 3.77 14.47 -7.78
CA ALA A 136 4.29 13.11 -7.90
C ALA A 136 5.79 13.09 -8.28
N ASN A 137 6.22 13.96 -9.20
CA ASN A 137 7.63 14.08 -9.56
C ASN A 137 8.49 14.60 -8.40
N ASP A 138 8.00 15.54 -7.62
CA ASP A 138 8.72 16.06 -6.46
C ASP A 138 8.80 15.02 -5.34
N GLU A 139 7.73 14.27 -5.07
CA GLU A 139 7.76 13.11 -4.18
C GLU A 139 8.79 12.06 -4.66
N ILE A 140 8.89 11.79 -5.97
CA ILE A 140 9.91 10.88 -6.53
C ILE A 140 11.34 11.41 -6.27
N LYS A 141 11.58 12.72 -6.41
CA LYS A 141 12.88 13.32 -6.09
C LYS A 141 13.21 13.15 -4.60
N ILE A 142 12.23 13.34 -3.72
CA ILE A 142 12.38 13.12 -2.27
C ILE A 142 12.74 11.65 -2.01
N ILE A 143 12.02 10.69 -2.61
CA ILE A 143 12.36 9.26 -2.49
C ILE A 143 13.78 8.98 -2.97
N GLY A 144 14.20 9.60 -4.07
CA GLY A 144 15.58 9.50 -4.58
C GLY A 144 16.62 10.02 -3.60
N ALA A 145 16.34 11.13 -2.91
CA ALA A 145 17.21 11.69 -1.88
C ALA A 145 17.27 10.78 -0.64
N LEU A 146 16.11 10.34 -0.13
CA LEU A 146 16.00 9.43 1.00
C LEU A 146 16.72 8.09 0.74
N SER A 147 16.65 7.59 -0.50
CA SER A 147 17.36 6.37 -0.90
C SER A 147 18.88 6.54 -0.90
N LYS A 148 19.40 7.76 -1.06
CA LYS A 148 20.84 8.05 -0.97
C LYS A 148 21.28 8.26 0.47
N GLU A 149 20.42 8.82 1.31
CA GLU A 149 20.67 9.00 2.75
C GLU A 149 20.65 7.66 3.51
N LEU A 150 19.87 6.69 3.03
CA LEU A 150 19.81 5.35 3.61
C LEU A 150 21.20 4.68 3.56
N GLY A 151 21.83 4.51 4.72
CA GLY A 151 23.15 3.89 4.85
C GLY A 151 24.33 4.87 4.90
N GLN A 152 24.10 6.19 4.93
CA GLN A 152 25.15 7.18 5.20
C GLN A 152 25.40 7.37 6.69
N ASP A 153 26.62 7.74 7.09
CA ASP A 153 26.94 7.99 8.49
C ASP A 153 26.04 9.08 9.09
N GLY A 154 25.37 8.76 10.21
CA GLY A 154 24.47 9.69 10.93
C GLY A 154 23.02 9.74 10.43
N PHE A 155 22.61 8.87 9.51
CA PHE A 155 21.22 8.82 9.07
C PHE A 155 20.27 8.35 10.18
N SER A 156 19.05 8.90 10.20
CA SER A 156 18.01 8.51 11.16
C SER A 156 16.89 7.74 10.46
N LEU A 157 16.78 6.44 10.78
CA LEU A 157 15.75 5.57 10.22
C LEU A 157 14.33 6.05 10.57
N SER A 158 14.13 6.64 11.76
CA SER A 158 12.83 7.18 12.16
C SER A 158 12.45 8.38 11.29
N LYS A 159 13.39 9.28 11.01
CA LYS A 159 13.18 10.45 10.15
C LYS A 159 12.82 10.04 8.72
N ILE A 160 13.55 9.07 8.14
CA ILE A 160 13.25 8.56 6.79
C ILE A 160 11.84 7.95 6.74
N LYS A 161 11.42 7.21 7.78
CA LYS A 161 10.08 6.62 7.86
C LYS A 161 8.98 7.69 7.99
N GLU A 162 9.22 8.74 8.75
CA GLU A 162 8.28 9.84 8.91
C GLU A 162 8.07 10.56 7.58
N GLN A 163 9.16 10.94 6.91
CA GLN A 163 9.09 11.56 5.58
C GLN A 163 8.43 10.63 4.54
N LEU A 164 8.67 9.31 4.61
CA LEU A 164 8.02 8.35 3.71
C LEU A 164 6.51 8.20 3.97
N ARG A 165 6.03 8.44 5.21
CA ARG A 165 4.60 8.40 5.54
C ARG A 165 3.84 9.60 4.96
N GLU A 166 4.50 10.75 4.89
CA GLU A 166 3.97 12.00 4.32
C GLU A 166 3.76 11.90 2.81
N LEU A 167 4.50 11.03 2.11
CA LEU A 167 4.29 10.78 0.69
C LEU A 167 2.99 10.02 0.46
N THR A 168 2.08 10.63 -0.31
CA THR A 168 0.75 10.06 -0.55
C THR A 168 0.54 9.64 -2.00
N LYS A 169 1.11 10.36 -2.96
CA LYS A 169 0.83 10.16 -4.38
C LYS A 169 1.71 9.10 -5.03
N THR A 170 2.89 8.83 -4.49
CA THR A 170 3.90 7.90 -5.04
C THR A 170 3.96 6.55 -4.32
N ARG A 171 3.03 6.23 -3.41
CA ARG A 171 3.05 4.96 -2.63
C ARG A 171 3.07 3.68 -3.48
N LYS A 172 2.55 3.72 -4.70
CA LYS A 172 2.55 2.59 -5.65
C LYS A 172 3.73 2.63 -6.62
N SER A 173 4.58 3.65 -6.56
CA SER A 173 5.70 3.80 -7.48
C SER A 173 6.77 2.74 -7.18
N PRO A 174 7.51 2.30 -8.22
CA PRO A 174 8.58 1.33 -8.03
C PRO A 174 9.69 1.88 -7.12
N GLU A 175 9.95 3.19 -7.13
CA GLU A 175 10.91 3.86 -6.25
C GLU A 175 10.49 3.74 -4.78
N PHE A 176 9.22 3.99 -4.47
CA PHE A 176 8.68 3.85 -3.12
C PHE A 176 8.79 2.41 -2.61
N LEU A 177 8.45 1.43 -3.46
CA LEU A 177 8.57 0.01 -3.11
C LEU A 177 10.03 -0.42 -2.90
N LYS A 178 10.97 0.15 -3.67
CA LYS A 178 12.41 -0.12 -3.51
C LYS A 178 12.92 0.40 -2.17
N ILE A 179 12.63 1.66 -1.81
CA ILE A 179 13.09 2.21 -0.53
C ILE A 179 12.43 1.49 0.66
N GLN A 180 11.16 1.09 0.55
CA GLN A 180 10.48 0.32 1.58
C GLN A 180 11.15 -1.05 1.81
N LYS A 181 11.52 -1.75 0.73
CA LYS A 181 12.28 -3.02 0.84
C LYS A 181 13.67 -2.81 1.43
N ALA A 182 14.35 -1.73 1.04
CA ALA A 182 15.67 -1.40 1.56
C ALA A 182 15.63 -1.10 3.07
N ILE A 183 14.63 -0.34 3.53
CA ILE A 183 14.38 -0.10 4.96
C ILE A 183 14.19 -1.41 5.72
N LYS A 184 13.33 -2.31 5.24
CA LYS A 184 13.10 -3.62 5.88
C LYS A 184 14.36 -4.48 5.93
N SER A 185 15.16 -4.46 4.87
CA SER A 185 16.45 -5.18 4.86
C SER A 185 17.43 -4.60 5.88
N TYR A 186 17.48 -3.27 6.01
CA TYR A 186 18.33 -2.61 6.99
C TYR A 186 17.89 -2.91 8.43
N GLU A 187 16.58 -2.91 8.71
CA GLU A 187 16.03 -3.34 10.00
C GLU A 187 16.40 -4.80 10.33
N GLY A 188 16.30 -5.69 9.33
CA GLY A 188 16.71 -7.08 9.48
C GLY A 188 18.18 -7.20 9.86
N LYS A 189 19.06 -6.47 9.18
CA LYS A 189 20.50 -6.44 9.48
C LYS A 189 20.79 -5.88 10.87
N GLN A 190 20.15 -4.78 11.28
CA GLN A 190 20.31 -4.23 12.63
C GLN A 190 19.84 -5.23 13.70
N ALA A 191 18.72 -5.92 13.47
CA ALA A 191 18.23 -6.94 14.39
C ALA A 191 19.20 -8.13 14.48
N GLU A 192 19.74 -8.59 13.35
CA GLU A 192 20.76 -9.64 13.30
C GLU A 192 22.05 -9.22 14.03
N GLU A 193 22.51 -7.99 13.86
CA GLU A 193 23.68 -7.46 14.55
C GLU A 193 23.48 -7.39 16.07
N ILE A 194 22.31 -6.93 16.52
CA ILE A 194 21.94 -6.96 17.95
C ILE A 194 21.93 -8.40 18.49
N ILE A 195 21.39 -9.36 17.71
CA ILE A 195 21.39 -10.76 18.09
C ILE A 195 22.82 -11.31 18.17
N LEU A 196 23.70 -10.99 17.22
CA LEU A 196 25.11 -11.40 17.25
C LEU A 196 25.85 -10.81 18.45
N GLN A 197 25.62 -9.52 18.76
CA GLN A 197 26.17 -8.89 19.96
C GLN A 197 25.68 -9.57 21.24
N LYS A 198 24.38 -9.90 21.32
CA LYS A 198 23.84 -10.69 22.43
C LYS A 198 24.56 -12.03 22.55
N VAL A 199 24.61 -12.83 21.49
CA VAL A 199 25.31 -14.14 21.48
C VAL A 199 26.74 -14.01 21.97
N SER A 200 27.50 -13.02 21.46
CA SER A 200 28.89 -12.80 21.87
C SER A 200 29.04 -12.60 23.38
N GLY A 201 28.07 -11.95 24.03
CA GLY A 201 28.04 -11.75 25.48
C GLY A 201 27.84 -13.04 26.28
N TYR A 202 27.25 -14.08 25.69
CA TYR A 202 27.00 -15.37 26.35
C TYR A 202 28.03 -16.45 26.01
N MET A 203 28.86 -16.28 24.97
CA MET A 203 29.75 -17.34 24.48
C MET A 203 30.93 -17.63 25.42
N ASP A 204 31.50 -16.63 26.08
CA ASP A 204 32.70 -16.81 26.92
C ASP A 204 32.38 -17.03 28.41
N LEU A 205 31.60 -18.07 28.71
CA LEU A 205 31.27 -18.43 30.10
C LEU A 205 32.50 -18.63 31.02
N PRO A 206 33.62 -19.26 30.60
CA PRO A 206 34.79 -19.39 31.47
C PRO A 206 35.31 -18.03 31.94
N ALA A 207 35.44 -17.05 31.04
CA ALA A 207 35.89 -15.71 31.41
C ALA A 207 34.85 -14.99 32.29
N LEU A 208 33.56 -15.19 32.03
CA LEU A 208 32.47 -14.61 32.84
C LEU A 208 32.46 -15.16 34.27
N LEU A 209 32.65 -16.48 34.45
CA LEU A 209 32.76 -17.10 35.76
C LEU A 209 34.01 -16.62 36.50
N GLU A 210 35.10 -16.35 35.77
CA GLU A 210 36.37 -15.93 36.36
C GLU A 210 36.41 -14.43 36.79
N SER A 211 35.52 -13.60 36.23
CA SER A 211 35.42 -12.17 36.56
C SER A 211 35.01 -11.91 38.02
N GLU A 212 35.53 -10.85 38.64
CA GLU A 212 35.28 -10.54 40.05
C GLU A 212 33.95 -9.81 40.30
N ILE A 213 33.51 -8.92 39.38
CA ILE A 213 32.24 -8.20 39.47
C ILE A 213 31.74 -7.86 38.05
N LEU A 214 30.65 -8.50 37.62
CA LEU A 214 29.96 -8.18 36.36
C LEU A 214 28.91 -7.08 36.60
N ALA A 215 29.27 -5.81 36.37
CA ALA A 215 28.40 -4.66 36.67
C ALA A 215 27.60 -4.10 35.47
N ASN A 216 27.98 -4.41 34.21
CA ASN A 216 27.31 -3.91 33.00
C ASN A 216 27.57 -4.84 31.82
N SER A 217 26.80 -5.92 31.67
CA SER A 217 26.90 -6.78 30.49
C SER A 217 25.55 -6.95 29.81
N SER A 218 25.60 -7.27 28.52
CA SER A 218 24.45 -7.62 27.65
C SER A 218 23.73 -8.91 28.08
N ILE A 219 23.88 -9.33 29.34
CA ILE A 219 23.43 -10.59 29.92
C ILE A 219 22.25 -10.30 30.86
N ASP A 220 21.26 -11.19 30.86
CA ASP A 220 20.10 -11.11 31.75
C ASP A 220 20.47 -11.02 33.24
N LYS A 221 19.66 -10.27 34.00
CA LYS A 221 19.88 -9.97 35.41
C LYS A 221 19.93 -11.21 36.30
N ASP A 222 19.15 -12.24 36.01
CA ASP A 222 19.11 -13.44 36.85
C ASP A 222 20.27 -14.39 36.51
N ILE A 223 20.70 -14.43 35.24
CA ILE A 223 21.93 -15.12 34.84
C ILE A 223 23.13 -14.41 35.48
N LEU A 224 23.16 -13.07 35.51
CA LEU A 224 24.18 -12.29 36.21
C LEU A 224 24.23 -12.59 37.72
N LYS A 225 23.09 -12.76 38.39
CA LYS A 225 23.06 -13.18 39.79
C LYS A 225 23.68 -14.57 39.98
N ALA A 226 23.36 -15.51 39.09
CA ALA A 226 23.93 -16.86 39.12
C ALA A 226 25.44 -16.84 38.85
N LEU A 227 25.94 -15.97 37.97
CA LEU A 227 27.37 -15.80 37.68
C LEU A 227 28.14 -15.17 38.84
N ASN A 228 27.55 -14.17 39.52
CA ASN A 228 28.19 -13.50 40.65
C ASN A 228 28.18 -14.35 41.94
N LYS A 229 27.18 -15.22 42.12
CA LYS A 229 27.08 -16.14 43.27
C LYS A 229 26.65 -17.56 42.87
N PRO A 230 27.50 -18.29 42.13
CA PRO A 230 27.22 -19.65 41.70
C PRO A 230 27.23 -20.63 42.88
N ALA A 231 26.29 -21.59 42.87
CA ALA A 231 26.12 -22.56 43.94
C ALA A 231 27.12 -23.74 43.88
N TYR A 232 27.71 -24.01 42.70
CA TYR A 232 28.70 -25.05 42.44
C TYR A 232 28.35 -26.45 43.00
N HIS A 233 27.17 -26.98 42.67
CA HIS A 233 26.72 -28.29 43.15
C HIS A 233 27.58 -29.48 42.65
N ASN A 234 28.51 -29.26 41.71
CA ASN A 234 29.39 -30.29 41.14
C ASN A 234 28.61 -31.51 40.61
N ASN A 235 27.57 -31.26 39.82
CA ASN A 235 26.70 -32.28 39.24
C ASN A 235 26.86 -32.33 37.72
N VAL A 236 27.81 -33.14 37.26
CA VAL A 236 28.14 -33.28 35.83
C VAL A 236 26.99 -33.88 35.03
N ASP A 237 26.17 -34.76 35.63
CA ASP A 237 25.01 -35.34 34.96
C ASP A 237 23.96 -34.27 34.65
N GLU A 238 23.72 -33.35 35.58
CA GLU A 238 22.77 -32.25 35.39
C GLU A 238 23.29 -31.21 34.38
N VAL A 239 24.59 -30.93 34.40
CA VAL A 239 25.26 -30.13 33.36
C VAL A 239 25.11 -30.79 31.98
N THR A 240 25.27 -32.12 31.90
CA THR A 240 25.14 -32.89 30.66
C THR A 240 23.70 -32.87 30.14
N LYS A 241 22.71 -33.12 31.01
CA LYS A 241 21.27 -32.99 30.66
C LYS A 241 20.95 -31.59 30.13
N THR A 242 21.48 -30.56 30.78
CA THR A 242 21.29 -29.17 30.37
C THR A 242 21.81 -28.93 28.94
N VAL A 243 23.02 -29.40 28.62
CA VAL A 243 23.60 -29.27 27.27
C VAL A 243 22.80 -30.06 26.23
N VAL A 244 22.41 -31.30 26.55
CA VAL A 244 21.60 -32.13 25.64
C VAL A 244 20.23 -31.50 25.39
N MET A 245 19.63 -30.86 26.39
CA MET A 245 18.38 -30.12 26.23
C MET A 245 18.54 -28.91 25.31
N MET A 246 19.65 -28.16 25.42
CA MET A 246 19.96 -27.05 24.52
C MET A 246 20.17 -27.53 23.08
N GLU A 247 20.86 -28.67 22.87
CA GLU A 247 21.04 -29.28 21.55
C GLU A 247 19.70 -29.72 20.94
N LEU A 248 18.83 -30.33 21.74
CA LEU A 248 17.46 -30.71 21.33
C LEU A 248 16.65 -29.49 20.90
N MET A 249 16.71 -28.40 21.67
CA MET A 249 16.06 -27.13 21.31
C MET A 249 16.63 -26.55 20.00
N ALA A 250 17.94 -26.68 19.79
CA ALA A 250 18.64 -26.20 18.59
C ALA A 250 18.49 -27.14 17.37
N GLY A 251 17.92 -28.34 17.53
CA GLY A 251 17.87 -29.36 16.48
C GLY A 251 19.24 -29.95 16.12
N ILE A 252 20.22 -29.86 17.02
CA ILE A 252 21.57 -30.41 16.84
C ILE A 252 21.61 -31.85 17.35
N GLU A 253 22.33 -32.72 16.65
CA GLU A 253 22.48 -34.11 17.06
C GLU A 253 23.49 -34.26 18.20
N SER A 254 23.01 -34.71 19.37
CA SER A 254 23.85 -35.09 20.50
C SER A 254 24.65 -36.37 20.23
N PRO A 255 25.82 -36.57 20.86
CA PRO A 255 26.61 -37.79 20.74
C PRO A 255 25.85 -39.07 21.15
N ASP A 256 26.27 -40.21 20.62
CA ASP A 256 25.67 -41.52 20.93
C ASP A 256 25.70 -41.88 22.42
N SER A 257 26.70 -41.38 23.16
CA SER A 257 26.81 -41.54 24.61
C SER A 257 25.60 -40.98 25.36
N ASP A 258 24.94 -39.97 24.79
CA ASP A 258 23.87 -39.21 25.44
C ASP A 258 22.49 -39.65 24.96
N LYS A 259 22.39 -40.73 24.17
CA LYS A 259 21.16 -41.21 23.54
C LYS A 259 20.03 -41.47 24.55
N ALA A 260 20.35 -42.06 25.71
CA ALA A 260 19.37 -42.32 26.77
C ALA A 260 18.83 -41.01 27.39
N ILE A 261 19.73 -40.05 27.63
CA ILE A 261 19.37 -38.72 28.16
C ILE A 261 18.50 -37.97 27.15
N LYS A 262 18.87 -38.02 25.86
CA LYS A 262 18.11 -37.41 24.77
C LYS A 262 16.69 -37.98 24.67
N GLN A 263 16.54 -39.30 24.75
CA GLN A 263 15.21 -39.95 24.73
C GLN A 263 14.34 -39.51 25.92
N LEU A 264 14.93 -39.47 27.12
CA LEU A 264 14.24 -39.04 28.34
C LEU A 264 13.76 -37.58 28.23
N LEU A 265 14.66 -36.66 27.84
CA LEU A 265 14.34 -35.25 27.65
C LEU A 265 13.29 -35.03 26.55
N THR A 266 13.33 -35.83 25.48
CA THR A 266 12.30 -35.77 24.41
C THR A 266 10.91 -36.12 24.94
N LEU A 267 10.81 -37.14 25.80
CA LEU A 267 9.55 -37.51 26.45
C LEU A 267 9.06 -36.42 27.41
N GLU A 268 9.96 -35.83 28.21
CA GLU A 268 9.64 -34.70 29.10
C GLU A 268 9.15 -33.49 28.30
N MET A 269 9.79 -33.16 27.17
CA MET A 269 9.33 -32.09 26.29
C MET A 269 7.93 -32.35 25.72
N LEU A 270 7.62 -33.61 25.37
CA LEU A 270 6.28 -34.00 24.90
C LEU A 270 5.24 -33.85 26.01
N GLN A 271 5.55 -34.29 27.24
CA GLN A 271 4.65 -34.12 28.39
C GLN A 271 4.42 -32.63 28.72
N ASN A 272 5.48 -31.83 28.70
CA ASN A 272 5.43 -30.39 28.97
C ASN A 272 4.72 -29.60 27.87
N LYS A 273 4.58 -30.13 26.64
CA LYS A 273 3.69 -29.52 25.63
C LYS A 273 2.22 -29.59 26.04
N PHE A 274 1.83 -30.54 26.87
CA PHE A 274 0.45 -30.69 27.38
C PHE A 274 0.21 -29.93 28.69
N SER A 275 1.27 -29.65 29.48
CA SER A 275 1.18 -28.93 30.75
C SER A 275 1.95 -27.60 30.71
N GLN A 276 1.23 -26.49 30.51
CA GLN A 276 1.73 -25.09 30.50
C GLN A 276 2.96 -24.80 29.62
N GLN A 277 2.76 -24.01 28.56
CA GLN A 277 3.83 -23.58 27.66
C GLN A 277 4.74 -22.53 28.34
N VAL A 278 5.82 -22.97 28.99
CA VAL A 278 6.95 -22.07 29.30
C VAL A 278 7.62 -21.67 27.98
N GLY A 279 7.77 -20.36 27.77
CA GLY A 279 8.38 -19.81 26.55
C GLY A 279 9.83 -20.25 26.38
N GLU A 280 10.31 -20.37 25.14
CA GLU A 280 11.65 -20.87 24.81
C GLU A 280 12.77 -20.02 25.41
N THR A 281 12.57 -18.70 25.53
CA THR A 281 13.50 -17.78 26.21
C THR A 281 13.65 -18.10 27.69
N GLU A 282 12.55 -18.33 28.40
CA GLU A 282 12.58 -18.64 29.83
C GLU A 282 13.17 -20.03 30.09
N LYS A 283 12.93 -20.99 29.18
CA LYS A 283 13.59 -22.30 29.20
C LYS A 283 15.09 -22.16 29.02
N LEU A 284 15.54 -21.42 28.01
CA LEU A 284 16.97 -21.21 27.76
C LEU A 284 17.66 -20.50 28.92
N LYS A 285 16.99 -19.50 29.50
CA LYS A 285 17.43 -18.82 30.72
C LYS A 285 17.63 -19.80 31.88
N GLY A 286 16.63 -20.65 32.15
CA GLY A 286 16.70 -21.68 33.18
C GLY A 286 17.87 -22.65 32.96
N LEU A 287 18.06 -23.11 31.71
CA LEU A 287 19.18 -24.00 31.36
C LEU A 287 20.54 -23.34 31.61
N LEU A 288 20.71 -22.07 31.23
CA LEU A 288 21.95 -21.33 31.52
C LEU A 288 22.23 -21.23 33.02
N ILE A 289 21.21 -20.91 33.83
CA ILE A 289 21.34 -20.85 35.29
C ILE A 289 21.67 -22.22 35.89
N THR A 290 21.02 -23.30 35.41
CA THR A 290 21.29 -24.67 35.85
C THR A 290 22.71 -25.09 35.51
N PHE A 291 23.22 -24.75 34.32
CA PHE A 291 24.60 -24.99 33.93
C PHE A 291 25.56 -24.31 34.92
N ILE A 292 25.39 -23.01 35.15
CA ILE A 292 26.24 -22.20 36.06
C ILE A 292 26.18 -22.73 37.50
N SER A 293 25.02 -23.18 37.96
CA SER A 293 24.83 -23.62 39.34
C SER A 293 25.42 -25.00 39.61
N ASN A 294 25.62 -25.84 38.59
CA ASN A 294 26.03 -27.24 38.73
C ASN A 294 27.48 -27.53 38.33
N VAL A 295 28.19 -26.56 37.74
CA VAL A 295 29.64 -26.69 37.50
C VAL A 295 30.41 -26.85 38.81
N LYS A 296 31.58 -27.47 38.76
CA LYS A 296 32.37 -27.85 39.93
C LYS A 296 32.99 -26.68 40.69
N ALA A 297 33.45 -25.67 39.96
CA ALA A 297 34.18 -24.53 40.49
C ALA A 297 34.18 -23.37 39.49
N LYS A 298 34.76 -22.24 39.91
CA LYS A 298 34.98 -21.04 39.09
C LYS A 298 35.72 -21.36 37.78
N LYS A 299 36.70 -22.26 37.83
CA LYS A 299 37.41 -22.78 36.66
C LYS A 299 36.80 -24.09 36.20
N LEU A 300 36.35 -24.14 34.95
CA LEU A 300 35.79 -25.35 34.35
C LEU A 300 36.84 -26.45 34.22
N SER A 301 36.44 -27.69 34.51
CA SER A 301 37.22 -28.89 34.21
C SER A 301 37.28 -29.15 32.70
N ALA A 302 38.16 -30.06 32.28
CA ALA A 302 38.28 -30.46 30.88
C ALA A 302 36.98 -31.07 30.31
N ALA A 303 36.21 -31.78 31.15
CA ALA A 303 34.93 -32.35 30.77
C ALA A 303 33.85 -31.25 30.61
N GLU A 304 33.73 -30.36 31.59
CA GLU A 304 32.78 -29.23 31.53
C GLU A 304 33.10 -28.26 30.41
N SER A 305 34.38 -28.05 30.09
CA SER A 305 34.80 -27.23 28.95
C SER A 305 34.35 -27.84 27.60
N LYS A 306 34.36 -29.18 27.47
CA LYS A 306 33.83 -29.86 26.27
C LYS A 306 32.31 -29.74 26.19
N LEU A 307 31.61 -29.87 27.31
CA LEU A 307 30.16 -29.66 27.39
C LEU A 307 29.79 -28.21 27.06
N TRP A 308 30.54 -27.24 27.56
CA TRP A 308 30.33 -25.84 27.23
C TRP A 308 30.52 -25.55 25.74
N LYS A 309 31.53 -26.14 25.09
CA LYS A 309 31.70 -26.01 23.62
C LYS A 309 30.50 -26.52 22.83
N ARG A 310 29.84 -27.59 23.30
CA ARG A 310 28.60 -28.09 22.72
C ARG A 310 27.44 -27.12 22.96
N ALA A 311 27.33 -26.61 24.19
CA ALA A 311 26.35 -25.58 24.53
C ALA A 311 26.51 -24.29 23.70
N GLN A 312 27.75 -23.86 23.40
CA GLN A 312 28.06 -22.73 22.53
C GLN A 312 27.50 -22.90 21.10
N ALA A 313 27.64 -24.11 20.53
CA ALA A 313 27.08 -24.43 19.23
C ALA A 313 25.55 -24.34 19.24
N ALA A 314 24.90 -24.85 20.30
CA ALA A 314 23.46 -24.73 20.48
C ALA A 314 23.01 -23.27 20.68
N LEU A 315 23.74 -22.46 21.48
CA LEU A 315 23.45 -21.04 21.71
C LEU A 315 23.49 -20.20 20.43
N SER A 316 24.41 -20.52 19.52
CA SER A 316 24.51 -19.83 18.22
C SER A 316 23.25 -20.03 17.37
N VAL A 317 22.61 -21.20 17.44
CA VAL A 317 21.33 -21.49 16.76
C VAL A 317 20.16 -20.88 17.53
N LEU A 318 20.20 -20.93 18.86
CA LEU A 318 19.16 -20.42 19.76
C LEU A 318 19.25 -18.90 20.02
N ALA A 319 20.05 -18.18 19.23
CA ALA A 319 20.37 -16.77 19.42
C ALA A 319 19.14 -15.85 19.59
N LYS A 320 18.04 -16.15 18.89
CA LYS A 320 16.78 -15.40 18.97
C LYS A 320 16.04 -15.57 20.31
N HIS A 321 16.36 -16.64 21.05
CA HIS A 321 15.76 -16.99 22.33
C HIS A 321 16.65 -16.60 23.51
N LEU A 322 17.81 -15.99 23.27
CA LEU A 322 18.64 -15.45 24.33
C LEU A 322 17.87 -14.35 25.09
N PRO A 323 17.86 -14.36 26.42
CA PRO A 323 17.09 -13.40 27.20
C PRO A 323 17.64 -11.97 27.08
#